data_AF-A0A959KYF3-F1
#
_entry.id   AF-A0A959KYF3-F1
#
_cell.length_a   1.000
_cell.length_b   1.000
_cell.length_c   1.000
_cell.angle_alpha   90.00
_cell.angle_beta   90.00
_cell.angle_gamma   90.00
#
_symmetry.space_group_name_H-M   'P 1'
#
loop_
_entity.id
_entity.type
_entity.pdbx_description
1 polymer ?
#
loop_
_entity_poly.entity_id
_entity_poly.type
_entity_poly.pdbx_seq_one_letter_code
_entity_poly.pdbx_strand_id
1 'polypeptide(L)'
;MKCPLVKYTLIFLVAILTSSLNGQVNQRWNVPVLTMDGSIIPNALAGGFNSPQFSNIYLNEDTLVDLFVFDRSGWKNLTFLSDPSLPGSFIYAPEYENSFPELQ
;
A
#
# COMPACT_ATOMS: atom_id res chain seq x y z
N MET A 1 17.42 -25.83 48.52
CA MET A 1 16.22 -25.04 48.20
C MET A 1 16.48 -24.26 46.92
N LYS A 2 15.82 -24.59 45.79
CA LYS A 2 15.98 -23.80 44.55
C LYS A 2 15.13 -22.54 44.68
N CYS A 3 15.77 -21.37 44.67
CA CYS A 3 15.09 -20.08 44.86
C CYS A 3 14.17 -19.81 43.64
N PRO A 4 12.83 -19.76 43.82
CA PRO A 4 11.88 -19.64 42.71
C PRO A 4 11.99 -18.29 41.99
N LEU A 5 12.54 -17.28 42.67
CA LEU A 5 12.71 -15.92 42.15
C LEU A 5 13.57 -15.89 40.87
N VAL A 6 14.66 -16.65 40.83
CA VAL A 6 15.59 -16.71 39.68
C VAL A 6 14.92 -17.30 38.43
N LYS A 7 13.98 -18.24 38.61
CA LYS A 7 13.22 -18.84 37.51
C LYS A 7 12.31 -17.81 36.83
N TYR A 8 11.61 -17.00 37.61
CA TYR A 8 10.71 -15.98 37.05
C TYR A 8 11.48 -14.84 36.40
N THR A 9 12.64 -14.44 36.94
CA THR A 9 13.53 -13.46 36.30
C THR A 9 14.04 -13.94 34.94
N LEU A 10 14.40 -15.22 34.81
CA LEU A 10 14.88 -15.79 33.56
C LEU A 10 13.78 -15.82 32.48
N ILE A 11 12.54 -16.18 32.87
CA ILE A 11 11.39 -16.21 31.96
C ILE A 11 11.06 -14.80 31.45
N PHE A 12 11.09 -13.80 32.35
CA PHE A 12 10.83 -12.41 31.99
C PHE A 12 11.89 -11.84 31.03
N LEU A 13 13.16 -12.18 31.24
CA LEU A 13 14.26 -11.79 30.34
C LEU A 13 14.10 -12.40 28.94
N VAL A 14 13.70 -13.67 28.84
CA VAL A 14 13.46 -14.34 27.56
C VAL A 14 12.26 -13.74 26.82
N ALA A 15 11.22 -13.31 27.53
CA ALA A 15 10.05 -12.67 26.94
C ALA A 15 10.33 -11.27 26.37
N ILE A 16 11.28 -10.52 26.96
CA ILE A 16 11.71 -9.20 26.43
C ILE A 16 12.56 -9.36 25.17
N LEU A 17 13.29 -10.46 25.03
CA LEU A 17 14.16 -10.69 23.86
C LEU A 17 13.39 -11.06 22.59
N THR A 18 12.10 -11.43 22.69
CA THR A 18 11.27 -11.82 21.54
C THR A 18 10.38 -10.68 21.01
N SER A 19 10.36 -9.50 21.64
CA SER A 19 9.45 -8.40 21.27
C SER A 19 9.84 -7.59 20.04
N SER A 20 10.90 -7.96 19.32
CA SER A 20 11.44 -7.19 18.18
C SER A 20 11.44 -7.95 16.84
N LEU A 21 10.51 -8.89 16.63
CA LEU A 21 10.38 -9.61 15.37
C LEU A 21 9.53 -8.81 14.36
N ASN A 22 10.18 -8.27 13.33
CA ASN A 22 9.49 -7.74 12.14
C ASN A 22 9.34 -8.88 11.12
N GLY A 23 8.13 -9.44 11.00
CA GLY A 23 7.89 -10.66 10.21
C GLY A 23 7.64 -10.46 8.72
N GLN A 24 7.40 -9.23 8.25
CA GLN A 24 7.02 -8.98 6.85
C GLN A 24 7.58 -7.65 6.35
N VAL A 25 8.28 -7.68 5.21
CA VAL A 25 8.68 -6.48 4.47
C VAL A 25 7.58 -6.17 3.48
N ASN A 26 6.80 -5.11 3.72
CA ASN A 26 5.76 -4.65 2.80
C ASN A 26 6.32 -3.64 1.79
N GLN A 27 7.34 -4.05 1.04
CA GLN A 27 7.89 -3.24 -0.04
C GLN A 27 7.08 -3.48 -1.32
N ARG A 28 6.55 -2.40 -1.89
CA ARG A 28 5.93 -2.44 -3.22
C ARG A 28 7.01 -2.46 -4.29
N TRP A 29 6.91 -3.40 -5.21
CA TRP A 29 7.79 -3.49 -6.36
C TRP A 29 7.27 -2.60 -7.48
N ASN A 30 8.10 -1.67 -7.95
CA ASN A 30 7.79 -0.88 -9.14
C ASN A 30 8.49 -1.48 -10.36
N VAL A 31 7.92 -2.55 -10.90
CA VAL A 31 8.48 -3.30 -12.04
C VAL A 31 7.42 -3.38 -13.14
N PRO A 32 7.76 -3.08 -14.41
CA PRO A 32 6.82 -3.18 -15.51
C PRO A 32 6.40 -4.63 -15.73
N VAL A 33 5.10 -4.86 -15.88
CA VAL A 33 4.54 -6.17 -16.24
C VAL A 33 4.30 -6.18 -17.73
N LEU A 34 4.75 -7.23 -18.42
CA LEU A 34 4.71 -7.34 -19.87
C LEU A 34 3.80 -8.50 -20.32
N THR A 35 3.15 -8.34 -21.46
CA THR A 35 2.52 -9.42 -22.23
C THR A 35 3.57 -10.30 -22.91
N MET A 36 3.16 -11.44 -23.46
CA MET A 36 4.07 -12.36 -24.17
C MET A 36 4.74 -11.74 -25.40
N ASP A 37 4.13 -10.71 -25.99
CA ASP A 37 4.67 -9.96 -27.13
C ASP A 37 5.58 -8.77 -26.72
N GLY A 38 5.75 -8.54 -25.41
CA GLY A 38 6.59 -7.47 -24.86
C GLY A 38 5.89 -6.15 -24.60
N SER A 39 4.56 -6.04 -24.82
CA SER A 39 3.80 -4.83 -24.50
C SER A 39 3.63 -4.63 -22.99
N ILE A 40 3.72 -3.38 -22.51
CA ILE A 40 3.51 -3.05 -21.09
C ILE A 40 2.02 -3.14 -20.74
N ILE A 41 1.69 -3.80 -19.63
CA ILE A 41 0.35 -3.84 -19.05
C ILE A 41 0.25 -2.69 -18.04
N PRO A 42 -0.55 -1.64 -18.31
CA PRO A 42 -0.70 -0.52 -17.40
C PRO A 42 -1.37 -0.96 -16.10
N ASN A 43 -0.93 -0.40 -14.97
CA ASN A 43 -1.50 -0.62 -13.63
C ASN A 43 -1.61 -2.09 -13.20
N ALA A 44 -0.78 -2.99 -13.76
CA ALA A 44 -0.86 -4.43 -13.48
C ALA A 44 -0.69 -4.79 -12.00
N LEU A 45 0.03 -3.96 -11.24
CA LEU A 45 0.28 -4.15 -9.81
C LEU A 45 -0.60 -3.25 -8.90
N ALA A 46 -1.61 -2.57 -9.45
CA ALA A 46 -2.56 -1.77 -8.66
C ALA A 46 -3.51 -2.64 -7.82
N GLY A 47 -3.64 -3.92 -8.18
CA GLY A 47 -4.65 -4.82 -7.66
C GLY A 47 -5.96 -4.71 -8.46
N GLY A 48 -7.01 -5.36 -7.95
CA GLY A 48 -8.36 -5.26 -8.52
C GLY A 48 -9.25 -4.34 -7.69
N PHE A 49 -10.36 -3.93 -8.28
CA PHE A 49 -11.45 -3.24 -7.57
C PHE A 49 -12.60 -4.20 -7.34
N ASN A 50 -13.18 -4.16 -6.14
CA ASN A 50 -14.36 -4.94 -5.78
C ASN A 50 -15.58 -4.03 -5.63
N SER A 51 -15.51 -3.00 -4.78
CA SER A 51 -16.58 -2.01 -4.59
C SER A 51 -16.05 -0.57 -4.67
N PRO A 52 -15.53 -0.14 -5.83
CA PRO A 52 -14.88 1.15 -5.97
C PRO A 52 -15.86 2.32 -5.97
N GLN A 53 -15.44 3.43 -5.37
CA GLN A 53 -16.04 4.75 -5.50
C GLN A 53 -14.98 5.69 -6.07
N PHE A 54 -15.29 6.31 -7.21
CA PHE A 54 -14.36 7.15 -7.96
C PHE A 54 -14.60 8.63 -7.67
N SER A 55 -13.53 9.40 -7.54
CA SER A 55 -13.57 10.86 -7.43
C SER A 55 -12.41 11.48 -8.20
N ASN A 56 -12.71 12.56 -8.90
CA ASN A 56 -11.69 13.42 -9.49
C ASN A 56 -11.04 14.27 -8.39
N ILE A 57 -9.73 14.52 -8.50
CA ILE A 57 -8.95 15.30 -7.53
C ILE A 57 -7.70 15.89 -8.22
N TYR A 58 -7.01 16.84 -7.59
CA TYR A 58 -5.66 17.27 -7.98
C TYR A 58 -4.68 16.76 -6.91
N LEU A 59 -3.78 15.82 -7.25
CA LEU A 59 -2.92 15.14 -6.26
C LEU A 59 -1.50 15.71 -6.16
N ASN A 60 -0.93 16.16 -7.29
CA ASN A 60 0.51 16.43 -7.43
C ASN A 60 0.85 17.88 -7.81
N GLU A 61 -0.09 18.82 -7.60
CA GLU A 61 0.06 20.25 -7.92
C GLU A 61 0.25 20.58 -9.41
N ASP A 62 -0.06 19.66 -10.32
CA ASP A 62 -0.15 19.96 -11.74
C ASP A 62 -1.55 20.48 -12.14
N THR A 63 -1.74 20.71 -13.44
CA THR A 63 -3.03 21.21 -13.98
C THR A 63 -3.97 20.09 -14.43
N LEU A 64 -3.57 18.83 -14.30
CA LEU A 64 -4.31 17.66 -14.73
C LEU A 64 -5.22 17.18 -13.60
N VAL A 65 -6.37 16.63 -13.98
CA VAL A 65 -7.32 16.06 -13.02
C VAL A 65 -6.96 14.60 -12.83
N ASP A 66 -6.58 14.25 -11.62
CA ASP A 66 -6.22 12.92 -11.18
C ASP A 66 -7.44 12.13 -10.68
N LEU A 67 -7.21 10.85 -10.38
CA LEU A 67 -8.26 9.94 -9.92
C LEU A 67 -7.94 9.38 -8.53
N PHE A 68 -8.84 9.67 -7.60
CA PHE A 68 -8.94 9.00 -6.32
C PHE A 68 -9.99 7.89 -6.39
N VAL A 69 -9.66 6.72 -5.82
CA VAL A 69 -10.57 5.58 -5.73
C VAL A 69 -10.60 5.07 -4.30
N PHE A 70 -11.78 5.01 -3.70
CA PHE A 70 -12.01 4.31 -2.45
C PHE A 70 -12.69 2.97 -2.71
N ASP A 71 -12.00 1.86 -2.47
CA ASP A 71 -12.61 0.52 -2.50
C ASP A 71 -13.17 0.15 -1.14
N ARG A 72 -14.51 0.16 -1.04
CA ARG A 72 -15.24 -0.11 0.21
C ARG A 72 -15.08 -1.55 0.71
N SER A 73 -14.81 -2.52 -0.17
CA SER A 73 -14.67 -3.91 0.26
C SER A 73 -13.37 -4.15 1.03
N GLY A 74 -12.30 -3.46 0.62
CA GLY A 74 -10.97 -3.57 1.23
C GLY A 74 -10.60 -2.42 2.15
N TRP A 75 -11.48 -1.41 2.29
CA TRP A 75 -11.17 -0.16 2.99
C TRP A 75 -9.85 0.45 2.49
N LYS A 76 -9.67 0.46 1.18
CA LYS A 76 -8.41 0.84 0.54
C LYS A 76 -8.59 2.11 -0.27
N ASN A 77 -7.74 3.09 0.03
CA ASN A 77 -7.52 4.25 -0.81
C ASN A 77 -6.53 3.88 -1.92
N LEU A 78 -6.87 4.21 -3.16
CA LEU A 78 -6.00 4.08 -4.32
C LEU A 78 -5.96 5.43 -5.05
N THR A 79 -4.79 5.77 -5.54
CA THR A 79 -4.51 7.05 -6.18
C THR A 79 -3.89 6.83 -7.54
N PHE A 80 -4.32 7.61 -8.53
CA PHE A 80 -3.81 7.53 -9.89
C PHE A 80 -3.60 8.93 -10.46
N LEU A 81 -2.45 9.18 -11.06
CA LEU A 81 -2.17 10.40 -11.79
C LEU A 81 -2.68 10.32 -13.21
N SER A 82 -3.14 11.43 -13.76
CA SER A 82 -3.46 11.52 -15.19
C SER A 82 -2.21 11.32 -16.06
N ASP A 83 -2.32 10.56 -17.15
CA ASP A 83 -1.25 10.42 -18.14
C ASP A 83 -1.32 11.59 -19.16
N PRO A 84 -0.35 12.53 -19.17
CA PRO A 84 -0.34 13.63 -20.13
C PRO A 84 -0.15 13.16 -21.58
N SER A 85 0.38 11.95 -21.79
CA SER A 85 0.67 11.38 -23.10
C SER A 85 -0.56 10.73 -23.73
N LEU A 86 -1.55 10.36 -22.92
CA LEU A 86 -2.75 9.64 -23.35
C LEU A 86 -3.99 10.16 -22.62
N PRO A 87 -4.77 11.09 -23.22
CA PRO A 87 -5.95 11.67 -22.59
C PRO A 87 -6.95 10.60 -22.12
N GLY A 88 -7.38 10.72 -20.86
CA GLY A 88 -8.31 9.78 -20.22
C GLY A 88 -7.65 8.50 -19.68
N SER A 89 -6.32 8.38 -19.77
CA SER A 89 -5.55 7.33 -19.11
C SER A 89 -5.04 7.79 -17.75
N PHE A 90 -4.92 6.83 -16.82
CA PHE A 90 -4.46 7.07 -15.46
C PHE A 90 -3.35 6.07 -15.09
N ILE A 91 -2.31 6.55 -14.42
CA ILE A 91 -1.16 5.79 -13.95
C ILE A 91 -1.26 5.66 -12.44
N TYR A 92 -1.22 4.43 -11.93
CA TYR A 92 -1.27 4.15 -10.51
C TYR A 92 -0.10 4.81 -9.77
N ALA A 93 -0.43 5.62 -8.77
CA ALA A 93 0.50 6.47 -8.03
C ALA A 93 0.37 6.21 -6.52
N PRO A 94 0.79 5.03 -6.05
CA PRO A 94 0.58 4.55 -4.68
C PRO A 94 1.21 5.43 -3.59
N GLU A 95 2.22 6.23 -3.93
CA GLU A 95 2.91 7.16 -3.05
C GLU A 95 1.98 8.22 -2.44
N TYR A 96 0.85 8.53 -3.09
CA TYR A 96 -0.15 9.47 -2.59
C TYR A 96 -1.20 8.81 -1.66
N GLU A 97 -1.29 7.47 -1.57
CA GLU A 97 -2.33 6.79 -0.77
C GLU A 97 -2.27 7.17 0.72
N ASN A 98 -1.06 7.36 1.26
CA ASN A 98 -0.83 7.76 2.66
C ASN A 98 -1.13 9.24 2.94
N SER A 99 -1.44 10.04 1.91
CA SER A 99 -1.83 11.45 2.07
C SER A 99 -3.30 11.59 2.50
N PHE A 100 -4.06 10.51 2.44
CA PHE A 100 -5.45 10.48 2.84
C PHE A 100 -5.58 9.97 4.27
N PRO A 101 -6.52 10.52 5.06
CA PRO A 101 -6.81 9.95 6.38
C PRO A 101 -7.31 8.51 6.20
N GLU A 102 -7.08 7.71 7.25
CA GLU A 102 -7.86 6.49 7.40
C GLU A 102 -9.34 6.89 7.46
N LEU A 103 -10.13 6.35 6.54
CA LEU A 103 -11.59 6.54 6.59
C LEU A 103 -12.10 5.90 7.89
N GLN A 104 -13.13 6.47 8.50
CA GLN A 104 -13.68 6.06 9.82
C GLN A 104 -14.93 5.19 9.69
#